data_AF-A0A914IDG7-F1
#
_entry.id   AF-A0A914IDG7-F1
#
_cell.length_a   1.000
_cell.length_b   1.000
_cell.length_c   1.000
_cell.angle_alpha   90.00
_cell.angle_beta   90.00
_cell.angle_gamma   90.00
#
_symmetry.space_group_name_H-M   'P 1'
#
loop_
_entity.id
_entity.type
_entity.pdbx_description
1 polymer ?
#
loop_
_entity_poly.entity_id
_entity_poly.type
_entity_poly.pdbx_seq_one_letter_code
_entity_poly.pdbx_strand_id
1 'polypeptide(L)'
;MFGFVHESIRQMMIRMFGDDFWREALHKAGFESGKENIVNHHYPDSDTYAIVESVSALSKMSREELWEMYGAFLAKYTMEIGWDQLIRTMSPDLKGFLDNLDSLHYFIDHVVYKANLRGPSFRCEANTEDNAITLHYFSSRSGLYPIVKGTF
;
A
#
# COMPACT_ATOMS: atom_id res chain seq x y z
N MET A 1 6.59 -6.01 -6.29
CA MET A 1 5.39 -5.13 -6.32
C MET A 1 5.70 -3.84 -7.09
N PHE A 2 4.68 -3.01 -7.36
CA PHE A 2 4.85 -1.74 -8.08
C PHE A 2 5.69 -0.75 -7.27
N GLY A 3 6.57 0.00 -7.92
CA GLY A 3 7.57 0.84 -7.28
C GLY A 3 6.99 1.95 -6.41
N PHE A 4 5.76 2.39 -6.69
CA PHE A 4 5.02 3.28 -5.79
C PHE A 4 4.88 2.72 -4.36
N VAL A 5 4.76 1.39 -4.20
CA VAL A 5 4.73 0.73 -2.89
C VAL A 5 6.06 0.93 -2.16
N HIS A 6 7.18 0.78 -2.88
CA HIS A 6 8.50 0.98 -2.29
C HIS A 6 8.75 2.45 -1.92
N GLU A 7 8.35 3.38 -2.81
CA GLU A 7 8.44 4.81 -2.52
C GLU A 7 7.60 5.23 -1.33
N SER A 8 6.36 4.73 -1.22
CA SER A 8 5.50 5.05 -0.06
C SER A 8 6.02 4.45 1.24
N ILE A 9 6.58 3.24 1.24
CA ILE A 9 7.28 2.68 2.42
C ILE A 9 8.48 3.56 2.80
N ARG A 10 9.31 3.94 1.82
CA ARG A 10 10.44 4.86 2.02
C ARG A 10 10.00 6.16 2.68
N GLN A 11 8.95 6.79 2.15
CA GLN A 11 8.41 8.04 2.68
C GLN A 11 7.88 7.88 4.11
N MET A 12 7.20 6.78 4.41
CA MET A 12 6.76 6.47 5.78
C MET A 12 7.97 6.37 6.73
N MET A 13 8.99 5.59 6.35
CA MET A 13 10.16 5.35 7.19
C MET A 13 11.01 6.60 7.39
N ILE A 14 11.23 7.41 6.35
CA ILE A 14 11.98 8.66 6.47
C ILE A 14 11.23 9.65 7.37
N ARG A 15 9.91 9.77 7.24
CA ARG A 15 9.13 10.67 8.10
C ARG A 15 9.14 10.26 9.57
N MET A 16 9.24 8.97 9.86
CA MET A 16 9.22 8.44 11.23
C MET A 16 10.61 8.35 11.87
N PHE A 17 11.61 7.93 11.12
CA PHE A 17 12.93 7.53 11.64
C PHE A 17 14.10 8.24 10.95
N GLY A 18 13.86 9.03 9.91
CA GLY A 18 14.88 9.75 9.15
C GLY A 18 15.61 8.92 8.09
N ASP A 19 16.41 9.61 7.27
CA ASP A 19 17.16 9.00 6.17
C ASP A 19 18.17 7.94 6.61
N ASP A 20 18.81 8.12 7.77
CA ASP A 20 19.82 7.20 8.28
C ASP A 20 19.24 5.81 8.55
N PHE A 21 18.02 5.76 9.12
CA PHE A 21 17.28 4.53 9.32
C PHE A 21 16.96 3.84 8.00
N TRP A 22 16.48 4.59 6.99
CA TRP A 22 16.16 4.04 5.69
C TRP A 22 17.38 3.45 4.98
N ARG A 23 18.53 4.15 5.00
CA ARG A 23 19.77 3.64 4.42
C ARG A 23 20.24 2.34 5.07
N GLU A 24 20.16 2.25 6.39
CA GLU A 24 20.50 1.01 7.11
C GLU A 24 19.53 -0.12 6.78
N ALA A 25 18.23 0.17 6.66
CA ALA A 25 17.23 -0.81 6.27
C ALA A 25 17.51 -1.38 4.88
N LEU A 26 17.85 -0.54 3.90
CA LEU A 26 18.20 -1.00 2.55
C LEU A 26 19.47 -1.82 2.52
N HIS A 27 20.50 -1.38 3.23
CA HIS A 27 21.76 -2.11 3.32
C HIS A 27 21.55 -3.53 3.87
N LYS A 28 20.76 -3.67 4.95
CA LYS A 28 20.39 -4.98 5.51
C LYS A 28 19.51 -5.82 4.59
N ALA A 29 18.66 -5.20 3.78
CA ALA A 29 17.85 -5.89 2.79
C ALA A 29 18.64 -6.29 1.53
N GLY A 30 19.91 -5.87 1.40
CA GLY A 30 20.77 -6.16 0.25
C GLY A 30 20.55 -5.23 -0.95
N PHE A 31 20.01 -4.04 -0.72
CA PHE A 31 19.73 -3.05 -1.77
C PHE A 31 20.75 -1.90 -1.78
N GLU A 32 21.08 -1.45 -2.99
CA GLU A 32 21.76 -0.17 -3.19
C GLU A 32 20.73 0.97 -3.15
N SER A 33 21.06 2.02 -2.40
CA SER A 33 20.22 3.23 -2.30
C SER A 33 20.05 3.93 -3.65
N GLY A 34 18.82 4.33 -3.98
CA GLY A 34 18.44 5.10 -5.15
C GLY A 34 17.89 4.28 -6.32
N LYS A 35 17.83 2.95 -6.21
CA LYS A 35 17.29 2.05 -7.25
C LYS A 35 16.07 1.26 -6.78
N GLU A 36 15.78 1.28 -5.50
CA GLU A 36 14.77 0.45 -4.85
C GLU A 36 13.33 0.96 -5.02
N ASN A 37 13.15 2.21 -5.45
CA ASN A 37 11.88 2.93 -5.37
C ASN A 37 11.50 3.68 -6.66
N ILE A 38 11.95 3.22 -7.83
CA ILE A 38 11.54 3.82 -9.11
C ILE A 38 10.03 3.61 -9.27
N VAL A 39 9.25 4.68 -9.14
CA VAL A 39 7.78 4.62 -8.95
C VAL A 39 7.07 3.79 -10.02
N ASN A 40 7.43 3.97 -11.29
CA ASN A 40 6.82 3.29 -12.43
C ASN A 40 7.48 1.95 -12.79
N HIS A 41 8.31 1.39 -11.92
CA HIS A 41 8.95 0.10 -12.11
C HIS A 41 8.17 -1.03 -11.41
N HIS A 42 8.23 -2.25 -11.94
CA HIS A 42 7.65 -3.42 -11.29
C HIS A 42 8.75 -4.32 -10.73
N TYR A 43 8.91 -4.31 -9.41
CA TYR A 43 9.86 -5.16 -8.70
C TYR A 43 9.30 -6.57 -8.46
N PRO A 44 10.14 -7.59 -8.28
CA PRO A 44 9.73 -8.85 -7.65
C PRO A 44 9.04 -8.60 -6.30
N ASP A 45 8.09 -9.44 -5.92
CA ASP A 45 7.43 -9.31 -4.61
C ASP A 45 8.39 -9.65 -3.45
N SER A 46 9.36 -10.54 -3.70
CA SER A 46 10.46 -10.85 -2.78
C SER A 46 11.23 -9.61 -2.32
N ASP A 47 11.40 -8.63 -3.21
CA ASP A 47 12.16 -7.43 -2.92
C ASP A 47 11.42 -6.55 -1.92
N THR A 48 10.11 -6.38 -2.12
CA THR A 48 9.26 -5.66 -1.17
C THR A 48 9.28 -6.35 0.20
N TYR A 49 9.16 -7.68 0.22
CA TYR A 49 9.22 -8.43 1.47
C TYR A 49 10.58 -8.31 2.16
N ALA A 50 11.70 -8.38 1.43
CA ALA A 50 13.04 -8.22 2.00
C ALA A 50 13.25 -6.84 2.65
N ILE A 51 12.77 -5.77 2.01
CA ILE A 51 12.79 -4.42 2.58
C ILE A 51 11.97 -4.38 3.89
N VAL A 52 10.77 -4.95 3.88
CA VAL A 52 9.85 -4.94 5.03
C VAL A 52 10.40 -5.76 6.20
N GLU A 53 11.02 -6.92 5.93
CA GLU A 53 11.71 -7.72 6.96
C GLU A 53 12.83 -6.91 7.64
N SER A 54 13.62 -6.20 6.83
CA SER A 54 14.70 -5.35 7.35
C SER A 54 14.19 -4.19 8.20
N VAL A 55 13.15 -3.49 7.72
CA VAL A 55 12.47 -2.42 8.46
C VAL A 55 11.86 -2.96 9.76
N SER A 56 11.17 -4.09 9.72
CA SER A 56 10.60 -4.77 10.88
C SER A 56 11.68 -5.09 11.92
N ALA A 57 12.80 -5.68 11.50
CA ALA A 57 13.91 -6.00 12.39
C ALA A 57 14.55 -4.75 13.05
N LEU A 58 14.69 -3.65 12.30
CA LEU A 58 15.29 -2.40 12.80
C LEU A 58 14.35 -1.61 13.72
N SER A 59 13.08 -1.49 13.33
CA SER A 59 12.04 -0.77 14.09
C SER A 59 11.53 -1.56 15.30
N LYS A 60 11.81 -2.88 15.35
CA LYS A 60 11.29 -3.84 16.34
C LYS A 60 9.76 -3.96 16.32
N MET A 61 9.14 -3.67 15.17
CA MET A 61 7.72 -3.90 14.92
C MET A 61 7.54 -5.24 14.23
N SER A 62 6.44 -5.94 14.50
CA SER A 62 6.04 -7.08 13.66
C SER A 62 5.70 -6.63 12.24
N ARG A 63 5.70 -7.57 11.29
CA ARG A 63 5.35 -7.29 9.89
C ARG A 63 3.90 -6.88 9.77
N GLU A 64 3.04 -7.48 10.57
CA GLU A 64 1.61 -7.18 10.64
C GLU A 64 1.39 -5.75 11.12
N GLU A 65 2.04 -5.31 12.20
CA GLU A 65 1.97 -3.92 12.69
C GLU A 65 2.50 -2.93 11.64
N LEU A 66 3.61 -3.25 10.99
CA LEU A 66 4.20 -2.41 9.96
C LEU A 66 3.27 -2.28 8.74
N TRP A 67 2.62 -3.37 8.32
CA TRP A 67 1.66 -3.35 7.21
C TRP A 67 0.37 -2.60 7.55
N GLU A 68 -0.13 -2.74 8.77
CA GLU A 68 -1.29 -1.97 9.24
C GLU A 68 -0.97 -0.48 9.31
N MET A 69 0.19 -0.12 9.87
CA MET A 69 0.67 1.25 9.87
C MET A 69 0.86 1.81 8.44
N TYR A 70 1.39 0.97 7.55
CA TYR A 70 1.54 1.32 6.14
C TYR A 70 0.19 1.60 5.46
N GLY A 71 -0.85 0.83 5.73
CA GLY A 71 -2.20 1.09 5.19
C GLY A 71 -2.72 2.48 5.57
N ALA A 72 -2.61 2.84 6.86
CA ALA A 72 -3.04 4.14 7.35
C ALA A 72 -2.22 5.29 6.74
N PHE A 73 -0.90 5.10 6.66
CA PHE A 73 -0.01 6.05 5.99
C PHE A 73 -0.35 6.20 4.50
N LEU A 74 -0.57 5.09 3.80
CA LEU A 74 -0.82 5.06 2.36
C LEU A 74 -2.07 5.83 1.98
N ALA A 75 -3.17 5.67 2.74
CA ALA A 75 -4.41 6.42 2.53
C ALA A 75 -4.15 7.93 2.58
N LYS A 76 -3.47 8.39 3.64
CA LYS A 76 -3.14 9.81 3.83
C LYS A 76 -2.15 10.32 2.77
N TYR A 77 -1.07 9.58 2.55
CA TYR A 77 -0.01 9.94 1.62
C TYR A 77 -0.53 10.05 0.19
N THR A 78 -1.42 9.15 -0.24
CA THR A 78 -2.04 9.19 -1.56
C THR A 78 -2.85 10.47 -1.76
N MET A 79 -3.59 10.91 -0.73
CA MET A 79 -4.28 12.20 -0.76
C MET A 79 -3.30 13.39 -0.80
N GLU A 80 -2.20 13.35 -0.04
CA GLU A 80 -1.19 14.41 0.00
C GLU A 80 -0.50 14.63 -1.36
N ILE A 81 -0.30 13.57 -2.14
CA ILE A 81 0.43 13.64 -3.42
C ILE A 81 -0.49 13.88 -4.64
N GLY A 82 -1.73 14.33 -4.42
CA GLY A 82 -2.60 14.87 -5.48
C GLY A 82 -3.65 13.92 -6.04
N TRP A 83 -3.90 12.77 -5.40
CA TRP A 83 -5.01 11.88 -5.77
C TRP A 83 -6.32 12.19 -5.02
N ASP A 84 -6.32 13.22 -4.17
CA ASP A 84 -7.46 13.56 -3.31
C ASP A 84 -8.73 13.88 -4.10
N GLN A 85 -8.62 14.63 -5.20
CA GLN A 85 -9.77 14.95 -6.05
C GLN A 85 -10.38 13.68 -6.67
N LEU A 86 -9.54 12.81 -7.24
CA LEU A 86 -10.02 11.56 -7.84
C LEU A 86 -10.70 10.68 -6.79
N ILE A 87 -10.04 10.45 -5.65
CA ILE A 87 -10.56 9.63 -4.54
C ILE A 87 -11.92 10.15 -4.06
N ARG A 88 -12.06 11.47 -3.86
CA ARG A 88 -13.31 12.09 -3.39
C ARG A 88 -14.46 12.00 -4.40
N THR A 89 -14.14 11.86 -5.69
CA THR A 89 -15.17 11.74 -6.74
C THR A 89 -15.67 10.31 -6.95
N MET A 90 -15.02 9.31 -6.36
CA MET A 90 -15.41 7.90 -6.56
C MET A 90 -16.75 7.55 -5.91
N SER A 91 -17.03 8.10 -4.73
CA SER A 91 -18.27 7.84 -3.99
C SER A 91 -18.48 8.87 -2.86
N PRO A 92 -19.72 9.24 -2.53
CA PRO A 92 -20.02 10.08 -1.36
C PRO A 92 -19.93 9.33 -0.03
N ASP A 93 -19.91 7.99 -0.05
CA ASP A 93 -19.88 7.14 1.14
C ASP A 93 -18.83 6.02 1.04
N LEU A 94 -18.52 5.40 2.20
CA LEU A 94 -17.49 4.38 2.33
C LEU A 94 -17.82 3.12 1.52
N LYS A 95 -19.07 2.64 1.53
CA LYS A 95 -19.46 1.42 0.82
C LYS A 95 -19.22 1.58 -0.68
N GLY A 96 -19.73 2.66 -1.26
CA GLY A 96 -19.53 2.95 -2.67
C GLY A 96 -18.07 3.19 -3.01
N PHE A 97 -17.26 3.72 -2.09
CA PHE A 97 -15.81 3.83 -2.30
C PHE A 97 -15.17 2.43 -2.39
N LEU A 98 -15.49 1.53 -1.46
CA LEU A 98 -15.01 0.15 -1.45
C LEU A 98 -15.42 -0.62 -2.70
N ASP A 99 -16.66 -0.46 -3.17
CA ASP A 99 -17.16 -1.07 -4.42
C ASP A 99 -16.40 -0.58 -5.67
N ASN A 100 -15.84 0.63 -5.62
CA ASN A 100 -15.09 1.23 -6.73
C ASN A 100 -13.58 0.99 -6.67
N LEU A 101 -13.05 0.30 -5.64
CA LEU A 101 -11.61 0.06 -5.52
C LEU A 101 -11.03 -0.74 -6.70
N ASP A 102 -11.74 -1.73 -7.22
CA ASP A 102 -11.31 -2.50 -8.38
C ASP A 102 -11.18 -1.60 -9.61
N SER A 103 -12.16 -0.70 -9.82
CA SER A 103 -12.15 0.29 -10.90
C SER A 103 -10.99 1.29 -10.76
N LEU A 104 -10.68 1.74 -9.55
CA LEU A 104 -9.53 2.60 -9.28
C LEU A 104 -8.21 1.90 -9.64
N HIS A 105 -8.00 0.68 -9.16
CA HIS A 105 -6.80 -0.10 -9.48
C HIS A 105 -6.69 -0.34 -10.99
N TYR A 106 -7.79 -0.65 -11.67
CA TYR A 106 -7.82 -0.81 -13.11
C TYR A 106 -7.42 0.48 -13.84
N PHE A 107 -7.95 1.63 -13.43
CA PHE A 107 -7.60 2.94 -14.01
C PHE A 107 -6.12 3.28 -13.81
N ILE A 108 -5.60 3.11 -12.59
CA ILE A 108 -4.19 3.34 -12.27
C ILE A 108 -3.30 2.45 -13.14
N ASP A 109 -3.67 1.17 -13.30
CA ASP A 109 -2.92 0.22 -14.11
C ASP A 109 -2.96 0.56 -15.60
N HIS A 110 -4.15 0.63 -16.20
CA HIS A 110 -4.31 0.63 -17.65
C HIS A 110 -4.22 2.04 -18.27
N VAL A 111 -4.52 3.07 -17.49
CA VAL A 111 -4.56 4.45 -17.99
C VAL A 111 -3.35 5.25 -17.55
N VAL A 112 -3.01 5.22 -16.26
CA VAL A 112 -1.98 6.09 -15.68
C VAL A 112 -0.58 5.55 -15.91
N TYR A 113 -0.32 4.31 -15.48
CA TYR A 113 1.05 3.76 -15.49
C TYR A 113 1.32 2.75 -16.60
N LYS A 114 0.30 2.08 -17.14
CA LYS A 114 0.41 1.00 -18.14
C LYS A 114 1.40 -0.07 -17.68
N ALA A 115 1.25 -0.52 -16.43
CA ALA A 115 2.27 -1.27 -15.70
C ALA A 115 1.94 -2.75 -15.46
N ASN A 116 0.80 -3.25 -15.96
CA ASN A 116 0.27 -4.59 -15.69
C ASN A 116 0.25 -4.91 -14.18
N LEU A 117 -0.32 -3.99 -13.40
CA LEU A 117 -0.44 -4.09 -11.96
C LEU A 117 -1.25 -5.35 -11.59
N ARG A 118 -0.66 -6.16 -10.72
CA ARG A 118 -1.37 -7.23 -10.03
C ARG A 118 -2.05 -6.66 -8.80
N GLY A 119 -3.14 -5.91 -9.00
CA GLY A 119 -3.91 -5.31 -7.90
C GLY A 119 -4.71 -6.34 -7.09
N PRO A 120 -5.10 -6.01 -5.85
CA PRO A 120 -6.12 -6.77 -5.13
C PRO A 120 -7.51 -6.57 -5.73
N SER A 121 -8.46 -7.40 -5.31
CA SER A 121 -9.89 -7.23 -5.63
C SER A 121 -10.72 -7.21 -4.35
N PHE A 122 -11.78 -6.39 -4.34
CA PHE A 122 -12.64 -6.15 -3.20
C PHE A 122 -14.10 -6.42 -3.54
N ARG A 123 -14.84 -7.08 -2.65
CA ARG A 123 -16.31 -7.16 -2.71
C ARG A 123 -16.88 -6.70 -1.39
N CYS A 124 -17.97 -5.94 -1.45
CA CYS A 124 -18.59 -5.35 -0.28
C CYS A 124 -20.00 -5.89 -0.11
N GLU A 125 -20.30 -6.43 1.06
CA GLU A 125 -21.65 -6.83 1.46
C GLU A 125 -22.12 -5.90 2.58
N ALA A 126 -23.29 -5.28 2.40
CA ALA A 126 -23.89 -4.44 3.44
C ALA A 126 -24.76 -5.30 4.35
N ASN A 127 -24.44 -5.29 5.64
CA ASN A 127 -25.22 -6.00 6.64
C ASN A 127 -26.31 -5.04 7.16
N THR A 128 -27.55 -5.27 6.73
CA THR A 128 -28.67 -4.35 7.01
C THR A 128 -29.14 -4.38 8.47
N GLU A 129 -28.73 -5.39 9.25
CA GLU A 129 -29.17 -5.57 10.63
C GLU A 129 -28.37 -4.74 11.64
N ASP A 130 -27.08 -4.50 11.37
CA ASP A 130 -26.13 -3.86 12.29
C ASP A 130 -25.42 -2.64 11.69
N ASN A 131 -25.81 -2.21 10.49
CA ASN A 131 -25.15 -1.15 9.72
C ASN A 131 -23.64 -1.40 9.54
N ALA A 132 -23.24 -2.68 9.49
CA ALA A 132 -21.87 -3.09 9.24
C ALA A 132 -21.64 -3.39 7.75
N ILE A 133 -20.37 -3.43 7.39
CA ILE A 133 -19.90 -3.82 6.07
C ILE A 133 -19.00 -5.04 6.22
N THR A 134 -19.32 -6.11 5.49
CA THR A 134 -18.39 -7.21 5.27
C THR A 134 -17.57 -6.90 4.01
N LEU A 135 -16.26 -6.72 4.20
CA LEU A 135 -15.32 -6.50 3.10
C LEU A 135 -14.56 -7.80 2.79
N HIS A 136 -14.80 -8.35 1.61
CA HIS A 136 -14.05 -9.49 1.09
C HIS A 136 -12.83 -9.00 0.33
N TYR A 137 -11.64 -9.39 0.79
CA TYR A 137 -10.35 -9.05 0.19
C TYR A 137 -9.77 -10.27 -0.52
N PHE A 138 -9.47 -10.11 -1.81
CA PHE A 138 -8.85 -11.15 -2.64
C PHE A 138 -7.51 -10.64 -3.18
N SER A 139 -6.48 -11.46 -3.07
CA SER A 139 -5.13 -11.12 -3.53
C SER A 139 -4.36 -12.37 -3.89
N SER A 140 -3.52 -12.28 -4.92
CA SER A 140 -2.55 -13.34 -5.25
C SER A 140 -1.34 -13.34 -4.30
N ARG A 141 -1.22 -12.32 -3.43
CA ARG A 141 -0.11 -12.14 -2.48
C ARG A 141 -0.58 -12.45 -1.07
N SER A 142 0.17 -13.31 -0.38
CA SER A 142 -0.06 -13.66 1.02
C SER A 142 0.43 -12.57 1.97
N GLY A 143 -0.23 -12.42 3.12
CA GLY A 143 0.26 -11.60 4.23
C GLY A 143 0.02 -10.09 4.13
N LEU A 144 -0.69 -9.61 3.10
CA LEU A 144 -0.95 -8.18 2.89
C LEU A 144 -2.29 -7.67 3.44
N TYR A 145 -3.10 -8.55 4.03
CA TYR A 145 -4.38 -8.14 4.64
C TYR A 145 -4.26 -7.03 5.71
N PRO A 146 -3.16 -6.88 6.48
CA PRO A 146 -3.08 -5.80 7.45
C PRO A 146 -3.05 -4.42 6.79
N ILE A 147 -2.57 -4.30 5.55
CA ILE A 147 -2.64 -3.05 4.77
C ILE A 147 -4.10 -2.61 4.62
N VAL A 148 -4.99 -3.55 4.28
CA VAL A 148 -6.42 -3.28 4.13
C VAL A 148 -7.02 -2.83 5.46
N LYS A 149 -6.68 -3.52 6.56
CA LYS A 149 -7.11 -3.15 7.91
C LYS A 149 -6.64 -1.76 8.32
N GLY A 150 -5.44 -1.35 7.94
CA GLY A 150 -4.92 -0.02 8.26
C GLY A 150 -5.52 1.09 7.40
N THR A 151 -6.01 0.77 6.20
CA THR A 151 -6.51 1.75 5.22
C THR A 151 -7.91 2.27 5.59
N PHE A 152 -8.74 1.43 6.24
CA PHE A 152 -10.15 1.69 6.53
C PHE A 152 -10.45 1.59 8.01
#